data_AF-A0A9E1E8F2-F1
#
_entry.id   AF-A0A9E1E8F2-F1
#
_cell.length_a   1.000
_cell.length_b   1.000
_cell.length_c   1.000
_cell.angle_alpha   90.00
_cell.angle_beta   90.00
_cell.angle_gamma   90.00
#
_symmetry.space_group_name_H-M   'P 1'
#
loop_
_entity.id
_entity.type
_entity.pdbx_description
1 polymer ?
#
loop_
_entity_poly.entity_id
_entity_poly.type
_entity_poly.pdbx_seq_one_letter_code
_entity_poly.pdbx_strand_id
1 'polypeptide(L)'
;MRFFVCILVLLFVHNQFSRADKTLTDDSLYTEKYIRNIYIPEPRRALQLLDEVENRKTIPLRVVNELRSLSYSNMYMNKLAFMYARKAYLLDSLYQKDPKHMLKMTVHLAEFSAMMSKYNESMRYALDGIRQAQELGNREAKARLFFCMGENNWRLSFKDKAYDYFNRTIELLRGSKEMREMMLLSYYYGAEMSFLMNDSRIDEALKVGFEREKQIERLKEVPQISEDYVDGQYSYLYAKLAYIYCMEKKYEKAEQYYQKYLSKKESHTPDGKMYSVPYLALSGQYEKVIDNCRGFKELMRTQQDTLNEQYLTVLRQEVKAYLGMHKYKEAAEIRETILTITDSINTRDRNNAALELNAMYGVSEKEEYIAEQAFQLKIRNITLCFLACIVVLTLFIVWRLWHFNHIVEYKNRMLARLINEKFANRKDGNQLSEVYEQLAVVSEVEPERISPEELEELANDTDKESGEEEENKKIFQELNDIVIQKQLYLSSELSREDLAQIVHLNNARFARMIRECTGTNFNGYINELRINYAIELMKKHPNYTIRAIADEAGFNSTPILYNLFKKKTGMTPYEFKKAQDSLQN
;
A
#
# COMPACT_ATOMS: atom_id res chain seq x y z
N MET A 1 36.67 49.79 0.10
CA MET A 1 35.25 49.81 0.52
C MET A 1 34.50 48.48 0.22
N ARG A 2 35.14 47.31 0.45
CA ARG A 2 34.49 45.97 0.32
C ARG A 2 34.80 44.99 1.45
N PHE A 3 35.69 45.35 2.39
CA PHE A 3 35.99 44.54 3.58
C PHE A 3 35.20 44.95 4.84
N PHE A 4 34.63 46.15 4.88
CA PHE A 4 33.84 46.63 6.02
C PHE A 4 32.36 46.21 5.99
N VAL A 5 31.86 45.71 4.86
CA VAL A 5 30.46 45.27 4.73
C VAL A 5 30.27 43.83 5.25
N CYS A 6 31.29 42.97 5.17
CA CYS A 6 31.19 41.60 5.69
C CYS A 6 31.27 41.52 7.22
N ILE A 7 31.92 42.49 7.89
CA ILE A 7 32.03 42.52 9.36
C ILE A 7 30.72 43.00 10.00
N LEU A 8 29.96 43.88 9.33
CA LEU A 8 28.65 44.34 9.82
C LEU A 8 27.54 43.29 9.64
N VAL A 9 27.62 42.43 8.63
CA VAL A 9 26.67 41.32 8.46
C VAL A 9 26.95 40.18 9.46
N LEU A 10 28.22 39.92 9.80
CA LEU A 10 28.57 38.95 10.83
C LEU A 10 28.22 39.43 12.25
N LEU A 11 28.27 40.73 12.53
CA LEU A 11 27.82 41.29 13.81
C LEU A 11 26.28 41.38 13.91
N PHE A 12 25.54 41.44 12.80
CA PHE A 12 24.07 41.35 12.83
C PHE A 12 23.58 39.91 13.02
N VAL A 13 24.28 38.92 12.47
CA VAL A 13 23.99 37.49 12.70
C VAL A 13 24.46 37.03 14.10
N HIS A 14 25.57 37.56 14.62
CA HIS A 14 26.00 37.24 15.99
C HIS A 14 25.13 37.93 17.07
N ASN A 15 24.53 39.10 16.77
CA ASN A 15 23.63 39.81 17.69
C ASN A 15 22.16 39.36 17.59
N GLN A 16 21.78 38.58 16.57
CA GLN A 16 20.52 37.82 16.53
C GLN A 16 20.64 36.44 17.23
N PHE A 17 21.86 35.88 17.35
CA PHE A 17 22.13 34.70 18.17
C PHE A 17 22.51 35.02 19.64
N SER A 18 22.90 36.27 19.95
CA SER A 18 23.20 36.72 21.33
C SER A 18 22.06 37.47 22.02
N ARG A 19 20.90 37.61 21.36
CA ARG A 19 19.62 37.98 21.97
C ARG A 19 18.63 36.82 21.91
N ALA A 20 19.12 35.60 22.12
CA ALA A 20 18.34 34.64 22.89
C ALA A 20 18.25 35.26 24.28
N ASP A 21 17.09 35.86 24.59
CA ASP A 21 16.69 36.04 25.96
C ASP A 21 16.95 34.70 26.66
N LYS A 22 18.03 34.65 27.45
CA LYS A 22 18.12 33.75 28.58
C LYS A 22 17.07 34.23 29.57
N THR A 23 15.80 34.10 29.20
CA THR A 23 14.82 33.65 30.15
C THR A 23 15.37 32.30 30.58
N LEU A 24 15.94 32.25 31.78
CA LEU A 24 16.16 31.00 32.51
C LEU A 24 14.77 30.36 32.67
N THR A 25 14.27 29.73 31.60
CA THR A 25 13.15 28.81 31.69
C THR A 25 13.78 27.48 32.08
N ASP A 26 13.38 27.00 33.25
CA ASP A 26 13.83 25.73 33.77
C ASP A 26 13.35 24.63 32.80
N ASP A 27 14.25 24.17 31.91
CA ASP A 27 13.93 23.18 30.85
C ASP A 27 13.35 21.88 31.43
N SER A 28 13.49 21.66 32.76
CA SER A 28 12.85 20.56 33.48
C SER A 28 11.31 20.59 33.39
N LEU A 29 10.70 21.77 33.25
CA LEU A 29 9.25 21.99 33.21
C LEU A 29 8.59 21.55 31.89
N TYR A 30 9.34 21.49 30.79
CA TYR A 30 8.82 21.16 29.44
C TYR A 30 9.03 19.69 29.08
N THR A 31 9.24 18.83 30.07
CA THR A 31 9.44 17.39 29.89
C THR A 31 8.12 16.63 29.99
N GLU A 32 8.01 15.51 29.24
CA GLU A 32 6.84 14.61 29.32
C GLU A 32 6.59 14.16 30.76
N LYS A 33 7.67 13.81 31.48
CA LYS A 33 7.61 13.34 32.87
C LYS A 33 7.01 14.40 33.79
N TYR A 34 7.43 15.65 33.67
CA TYR A 34 6.89 16.73 34.50
C TYR A 34 5.40 16.95 34.23
N ILE A 35 5.01 17.07 32.95
CA ILE A 35 3.61 17.29 32.57
C ILE A 35 2.73 16.12 33.01
N ARG A 36 3.21 14.88 32.89
CA ARG A 36 2.53 13.68 33.43
C ARG A 36 2.36 13.66 34.94
N ASN A 37 3.15 14.42 35.70
CA ASN A 37 2.97 14.53 37.14
C ASN A 37 1.95 15.61 37.51
N ILE A 38 1.78 16.63 36.67
CA ILE A 38 0.92 17.78 36.98
C ILE A 38 -0.45 17.76 36.27
N TYR A 39 -0.69 16.91 35.28
CA TYR A 39 -1.96 16.93 34.53
C TYR A 39 -3.20 16.59 35.36
N ILE A 40 -3.04 15.91 36.51
CA ILE A 40 -4.11 15.67 37.49
C ILE A 40 -4.22 16.84 38.48
N PRO A 41 -3.17 17.22 39.23
CA PRO A 41 -3.30 18.26 40.27
C PRO A 41 -3.41 19.68 39.70
N GLU A 42 -2.83 19.97 38.54
CA GLU A 42 -2.79 21.30 37.91
C GLU A 42 -3.12 21.22 36.39
N PRO A 43 -4.31 20.75 35.99
CA PRO A 43 -4.62 20.46 34.58
C PRO A 43 -4.54 21.70 33.69
N ARG A 44 -4.90 22.89 34.19
CA ARG A 44 -4.79 24.15 33.42
C ARG A 44 -3.34 24.54 33.14
N ARG A 45 -2.46 24.37 34.13
CA ARG A 45 -1.03 24.62 33.97
C ARG A 45 -0.40 23.61 33.02
N ALA A 46 -0.81 22.35 33.10
CA ALA A 46 -0.38 21.32 32.15
C ALA A 46 -0.75 21.70 30.71
N LEU A 47 -1.96 22.21 30.46
CA LEU A 47 -2.38 22.67 29.14
C LEU A 47 -1.52 23.85 28.63
N GLN A 48 -1.26 24.85 29.48
CA GLN A 48 -0.39 25.98 29.12
C GLN A 48 1.02 25.53 28.74
N LEU A 49 1.62 24.62 29.51
CA LEU A 49 2.94 24.08 29.21
C LEU A 49 2.94 23.24 27.92
N LEU A 50 1.85 22.54 27.60
CA LEU A 50 1.72 21.76 26.37
C LEU A 50 1.71 22.63 25.11
N ASP A 51 1.19 23.86 25.17
CA ASP A 51 1.24 24.81 24.06
C ASP A 51 2.69 25.24 23.76
N GLU A 52 3.49 25.48 24.81
CA GLU A 52 4.91 25.79 24.65
C GLU A 52 5.73 24.59 24.16
N VAL A 53 5.47 23.39 24.69
CA VAL A 53 6.11 22.14 24.26
C VAL A 53 5.87 21.87 22.77
N GLU A 54 4.64 22.06 22.29
CA GLU A 54 4.31 21.85 20.88
C GLU A 54 5.14 22.78 19.97
N ASN A 55 5.26 24.05 20.34
CA ASN A 55 6.07 25.03 19.62
C ASN A 55 7.56 24.67 19.62
N ARG A 56 8.08 24.17 20.75
CA ARG A 56 9.48 23.74 20.89
C ARG A 56 9.77 22.39 20.21
N LYS A 57 8.74 21.61 19.87
CA LYS A 57 8.84 20.26 19.27
C LYS A 57 9.69 19.27 20.08
N THR A 58 9.73 19.44 21.41
CA THR A 58 10.53 18.60 22.32
C THR A 58 9.88 17.25 22.62
N ILE A 59 8.54 17.17 22.51
CA ILE A 59 7.75 15.97 22.76
C ILE A 59 7.00 15.60 21.46
N PRO A 60 6.88 14.30 21.11
CA PRO A 60 6.10 13.88 19.96
C PRO A 60 4.66 14.41 20.02
N LEU A 61 4.16 14.94 18.90
CA LEU A 61 2.84 15.55 18.85
C LEU A 61 1.71 14.59 19.30
N ARG A 62 1.86 13.28 19.09
CA ARG A 62 0.93 12.26 19.61
C ARG A 62 0.83 12.28 21.15
N VAL A 63 1.96 12.43 21.84
CA VAL A 63 2.05 12.47 23.30
C VAL A 63 1.54 13.82 23.82
N VAL A 64 1.82 14.92 23.11
CA VAL A 64 1.23 16.24 23.43
C VAL A 64 -0.30 16.16 23.40
N ASN A 65 -0.87 15.57 22.34
CA ASN A 65 -2.32 15.40 22.22
C ASN A 65 -2.89 14.42 23.26
N GLU A 66 -2.19 13.33 23.59
CA GLU A 66 -2.54 12.46 24.72
C GLU A 66 -2.64 13.26 26.02
N LEU A 67 -1.61 14.05 26.36
CA LEU A 67 -1.58 14.79 27.62
C LEU A 67 -2.67 15.86 27.67
N ARG A 68 -2.94 16.55 26.55
CA ARG A 68 -4.09 17.46 26.45
C ARG A 68 -5.40 16.72 26.71
N SER A 69 -5.58 15.55 26.09
CA SER A 69 -6.76 14.72 26.31
C SER A 69 -6.96 14.39 27.78
N LEU A 70 -5.89 13.98 28.46
CA LEU A 70 -5.94 13.61 29.88
C LEU A 70 -6.21 14.83 30.77
N SER A 71 -5.57 15.98 30.50
CA SER A 71 -5.84 17.24 31.21
C SER A 71 -7.30 17.68 31.07
N TYR A 72 -7.85 17.65 29.85
CA TYR A 72 -9.26 17.99 29.63
C TYR A 72 -10.21 16.99 30.30
N SER A 73 -9.86 15.70 30.31
CA SER A 73 -10.63 14.67 31.03
C SER A 73 -10.70 14.97 32.53
N ASN A 74 -9.59 15.36 33.16
CA ASN A 74 -9.57 15.74 34.58
C ASN A 74 -10.37 17.02 34.87
N MET A 75 -10.57 17.86 33.86
CA MET A 75 -11.45 19.04 33.92
C MET A 75 -12.90 18.72 33.55
N TYR A 76 -13.25 17.44 33.36
CA TYR A 76 -14.56 16.97 32.91
C TYR A 76 -15.02 17.56 31.57
N MET A 77 -14.08 17.98 30.72
CA MET A 77 -14.34 18.48 29.37
C MET A 77 -14.27 17.33 28.36
N ASN A 78 -15.21 16.39 28.47
CA ASN A 78 -15.19 15.11 27.74
C ASN A 78 -15.05 15.25 26.22
N LYS A 79 -15.65 16.29 25.64
CA LYS A 79 -15.58 16.56 24.20
C LYS A 79 -14.19 16.97 23.73
N LEU A 80 -13.52 17.85 24.47
CA LEU A 80 -12.13 18.24 24.19
C LEU A 80 -11.20 17.06 24.45
N ALA A 81 -11.43 16.31 25.52
CA ALA A 81 -10.69 15.09 25.81
C ALA A 81 -10.76 14.12 24.62
N PHE A 82 -11.97 13.80 24.14
CA PHE A 82 -12.20 12.97 22.96
C PHE A 82 -11.48 13.51 21.71
N MET A 83 -11.63 14.80 21.41
CA MET A 83 -11.00 15.41 20.23
C MET A 83 -9.48 15.23 20.25
N TYR A 84 -8.84 15.49 21.39
CA TYR A 84 -7.39 15.37 21.53
C TYR A 84 -6.93 13.90 21.55
N ALA A 85 -7.69 12.98 22.18
CA ALA A 85 -7.42 11.54 22.09
C ALA A 85 -7.49 11.05 20.64
N ARG A 86 -8.45 11.56 19.86
CA ARG A 86 -8.60 11.22 18.44
C ARG A 86 -7.45 11.76 17.60
N LYS A 87 -7.00 12.99 17.85
CA LYS A 87 -5.79 13.54 17.21
C LYS A 87 -4.57 12.66 17.50
N ALA A 88 -4.39 12.23 18.74
CA ALA A 88 -3.30 11.33 19.13
C ALA A 88 -3.41 9.97 18.41
N TYR A 89 -4.60 9.36 18.41
CA TYR A 89 -4.89 8.10 17.71
C TYR A 89 -4.58 8.15 16.21
N LEU A 90 -5.02 9.22 15.52
CA LEU A 90 -4.79 9.39 14.08
C LEU A 90 -3.30 9.53 13.75
N LEU A 91 -2.54 10.23 14.60
CA LEU A 91 -1.09 10.32 14.47
C LEU A 91 -0.41 8.95 14.62
N ASP A 92 -0.91 8.04 15.44
CA ASP A 92 -0.39 6.67 15.50
C ASP A 92 -0.78 5.85 14.26
N SER A 93 -2.03 5.97 13.83
CA SER A 93 -2.58 5.21 12.70
C SER A 93 -1.91 5.56 11.36
N LEU A 94 -1.61 6.85 11.13
CA LEU A 94 -1.03 7.33 9.87
C LEU A 94 0.46 7.01 9.76
N TYR A 95 1.18 6.98 10.90
CA TYR A 95 2.64 6.86 10.91
C TYR A 95 3.15 5.51 11.42
N GLN A 96 2.28 4.57 11.83
CA GLN A 96 2.60 3.20 12.29
C GLN A 96 3.73 3.13 13.33
N LYS A 97 3.73 4.01 14.36
CA LYS A 97 4.89 4.13 15.27
C LYS A 97 4.74 3.48 16.64
N ASP A 98 3.52 3.15 17.11
CA ASP A 98 3.35 2.61 18.48
C ASP A 98 1.98 1.92 18.72
N PRO A 99 1.87 0.59 18.50
CA PRO A 99 0.63 -0.16 18.74
C PRO A 99 0.10 -0.07 20.18
N LYS A 100 1.00 0.07 21.18
CA LYS A 100 0.60 0.16 22.59
C LYS A 100 -0.05 1.50 22.89
N HIS A 101 0.51 2.58 22.37
CA HIS A 101 -0.08 3.91 22.49
C HIS A 101 -1.40 4.02 21.70
N MET A 102 -1.47 3.43 20.50
CA MET A 102 -2.71 3.36 19.72
C MET A 102 -3.83 2.63 20.49
N LEU A 103 -3.52 1.49 21.11
CA LEU A 103 -4.46 0.79 21.98
C LEU A 103 -4.91 1.67 23.14
N LYS A 104 -3.97 2.36 23.81
CA LYS A 104 -4.29 3.29 24.89
C LYS A 104 -5.28 4.38 24.44
N MET A 105 -5.06 4.97 23.27
CA MET A 105 -5.97 5.98 22.73
C MET A 105 -7.32 5.37 22.33
N THR A 106 -7.33 4.15 21.79
CA THR A 106 -8.56 3.41 21.46
C THR A 106 -9.44 3.19 22.70
N VAL A 107 -8.83 2.82 23.83
CA VAL A 107 -9.55 2.67 25.11
C VAL A 107 -10.15 4.01 25.55
N HIS A 108 -9.38 5.09 25.51
CA HIS A 108 -9.89 6.43 25.85
C HIS A 108 -11.00 6.90 24.92
N LEU A 109 -10.90 6.64 23.61
CA LEU A 109 -11.96 6.96 22.65
C LEU A 109 -13.25 6.22 22.95
N ALA A 110 -13.18 4.93 23.33
CA ALA A 110 -14.34 4.17 23.77
C ALA A 110 -14.98 4.78 25.02
N GLU A 111 -14.18 5.06 26.05
CA GLU A 111 -14.65 5.62 27.33
C GLU A 111 -15.25 7.03 27.16
N PHE A 112 -14.57 7.94 26.46
CA PHE A 112 -15.08 9.30 26.24
C PHE A 112 -16.34 9.30 25.37
N SER A 113 -16.42 8.42 24.37
CA SER A 113 -17.65 8.24 23.58
C SER A 113 -18.81 7.80 24.47
N ALA A 114 -18.58 6.88 25.41
CA ALA A 114 -19.60 6.46 26.37
C ALA A 114 -20.04 7.61 27.28
N MET A 115 -19.09 8.40 27.80
CA MET A 115 -19.37 9.57 28.63
C MET A 115 -20.18 10.65 27.89
N MET A 116 -19.99 10.80 26.58
CA MET A 116 -20.79 11.68 25.72
C MET A 116 -22.11 11.04 25.24
N SER A 117 -22.48 9.87 25.77
CA SER A 117 -23.65 9.10 25.36
C SER A 117 -23.66 8.67 23.88
N LYS A 118 -22.50 8.65 23.23
CA LYS A 118 -22.30 8.15 21.87
C LYS A 118 -22.02 6.65 21.90
N TYR A 119 -22.98 5.86 22.38
CA TYR A 119 -22.78 4.43 22.68
C TYR A 119 -22.40 3.59 21.45
N ASN A 120 -22.91 3.92 20.27
CA ASN A 120 -22.53 3.23 19.03
C ASN A 120 -21.05 3.45 18.67
N GLU A 121 -20.56 4.69 18.81
CA GLU A 121 -19.16 5.04 18.57
C GLU A 121 -18.26 4.37 19.63
N SER A 122 -18.68 4.42 20.89
CA SER A 122 -18.02 3.73 22.00
C SER A 122 -17.88 2.23 21.74
N MET A 123 -18.97 1.56 21.33
CA MET A 123 -18.98 0.13 21.04
C MET A 123 -18.03 -0.24 19.89
N ARG A 124 -17.95 0.60 18.85
CA ARG A 124 -17.02 0.39 17.73
C ARG A 124 -15.56 0.45 18.20
N TYR A 125 -15.19 1.48 18.96
CA TYR A 125 -13.83 1.59 19.52
C TYR A 125 -13.55 0.46 20.52
N ALA A 126 -14.52 0.05 21.33
CA ALA A 126 -14.32 -1.04 22.29
C ALA A 126 -14.06 -2.38 21.60
N LEU A 127 -14.83 -2.72 20.56
CA LEU A 127 -14.61 -3.95 19.78
C LEU A 127 -13.25 -3.93 19.08
N ASP A 128 -12.86 -2.79 18.50
CA ASP A 128 -11.56 -2.65 17.86
C ASP A 128 -10.40 -2.77 18.87
N GLY A 129 -10.52 -2.08 20.00
CA GLY A 129 -9.55 -2.12 21.08
C GLY A 129 -9.41 -3.51 21.72
N ILE A 130 -10.47 -4.33 21.76
CA ILE A 130 -10.38 -5.71 22.25
C ILE A 130 -9.49 -6.55 21.33
N ARG A 131 -9.59 -6.36 20.01
CA ARG A 131 -8.71 -7.05 19.05
C ARG A 131 -7.26 -6.63 19.25
N GLN A 132 -7.00 -5.32 19.30
CA GLN A 132 -5.67 -4.76 19.57
C GLN A 132 -5.09 -5.26 20.92
N ALA A 133 -5.91 -5.27 21.98
CA ALA A 133 -5.51 -5.74 23.30
C ALA A 133 -5.17 -7.24 23.31
N GLN A 134 -5.89 -8.05 22.53
CA GLN A 134 -5.61 -9.47 22.39
C GLN A 134 -4.31 -9.73 21.64
N GLU A 135 -4.06 -9.01 20.55
CA GLU A 135 -2.79 -9.07 19.79
C GLU A 135 -1.59 -8.67 20.65
N LEU A 136 -1.76 -7.65 21.51
CA LEU A 136 -0.70 -7.15 22.39
C LEU A 136 -0.61 -7.86 23.74
N GLY A 137 -1.50 -8.83 24.03
CA GLY A 137 -1.57 -9.50 25.34
C GLY A 137 -1.90 -8.57 26.51
N ASN A 138 -2.55 -7.42 26.26
CA ASN A 138 -2.82 -6.39 27.27
C ASN A 138 -4.16 -6.64 27.98
N ARG A 139 -4.11 -7.35 29.11
CA ARG A 139 -5.29 -7.66 29.94
C ARG A 139 -5.94 -6.42 30.56
N GLU A 140 -5.13 -5.44 30.97
CA GLU A 140 -5.60 -4.15 31.54
C GLU A 140 -6.56 -3.44 30.58
N ALA A 141 -6.12 -3.24 29.34
CA ALA A 141 -6.92 -2.59 28.30
C ALA A 141 -8.17 -3.40 27.96
N LYS A 142 -8.05 -4.73 27.86
CA LYS A 142 -9.19 -5.61 27.58
C LYS A 142 -10.26 -5.54 28.69
N ALA A 143 -9.85 -5.49 29.95
CA ALA A 143 -10.74 -5.34 31.10
C ALA A 143 -11.47 -3.98 31.08
N ARG A 144 -10.75 -2.88 30.81
CA ARG A 144 -11.35 -1.55 30.64
C ARG A 144 -12.41 -1.52 29.54
N LEU A 145 -12.12 -2.15 28.41
CA LEU A 145 -13.05 -2.19 27.28
C LEU A 145 -14.28 -3.07 27.55
N PHE A 146 -14.12 -4.24 28.17
CA PHE A 146 -15.28 -5.02 28.61
C PHE A 146 -16.13 -4.24 29.60
N PHE A 147 -15.52 -3.56 30.58
CA PHE A 147 -16.27 -2.74 31.51
C PHE A 147 -17.04 -1.62 30.80
N CYS A 148 -16.39 -0.90 29.89
CA CYS A 148 -17.03 0.14 29.07
C CYS A 148 -18.20 -0.41 28.23
N MET A 149 -18.08 -1.61 27.65
CA MET A 149 -19.19 -2.29 26.97
C MET A 149 -20.33 -2.62 27.94
N GLY A 150 -20.01 -3.04 29.16
CA GLY A 150 -20.97 -3.27 30.23
C GLY A 150 -21.74 -2.00 30.58
N GLU A 151 -21.04 -0.89 30.79
CA GLU A 151 -21.65 0.41 31.08
C GLU A 151 -22.57 0.87 29.94
N ASN A 152 -22.11 0.75 28.69
CA ASN A 152 -22.92 1.09 27.51
C ASN A 152 -24.22 0.27 27.46
N ASN A 153 -24.14 -1.05 27.65
CA ASN A 153 -25.32 -1.90 27.66
C ASN A 153 -26.24 -1.56 28.84
N TRP A 154 -25.68 -1.23 30.01
CA TRP A 154 -26.47 -0.84 31.18
C TRP A 154 -27.25 0.47 30.94
N ARG A 155 -26.60 1.46 30.33
CA ARG A 155 -27.22 2.75 29.93
C ARG A 155 -28.32 2.56 28.89
N LEU A 156 -28.13 1.61 27.98
CA LEU A 156 -29.12 1.21 26.97
C LEU A 156 -30.19 0.25 27.52
N SER A 157 -30.20 -0.01 28.83
CA SER A 157 -31.14 -0.93 29.50
C SER A 157 -31.04 -2.41 29.10
N PHE A 158 -29.98 -2.83 28.41
CA PHE A 158 -29.66 -4.24 28.16
C PHE A 158 -28.95 -4.86 29.36
N LYS A 159 -29.69 -5.03 30.47
CA LYS A 159 -29.12 -5.40 31.77
C LYS A 159 -28.36 -6.72 31.75
N ASP A 160 -28.93 -7.78 31.18
CA ASP A 160 -28.26 -9.11 31.16
C ASP A 160 -26.89 -9.04 30.46
N LYS A 161 -26.83 -8.36 29.31
CA LYS A 161 -25.57 -8.13 28.59
C LYS A 161 -24.60 -7.27 29.39
N ALA A 162 -25.09 -6.26 30.10
CA ALA A 162 -24.26 -5.41 30.93
C ALA A 162 -23.53 -6.22 32.01
N TYR A 163 -24.28 -7.04 32.76
CA TYR A 163 -23.73 -7.87 33.82
C TYR A 163 -22.87 -9.02 33.30
N ASP A 164 -23.14 -9.56 32.10
CA ASP A 164 -22.21 -10.47 31.42
C ASP A 164 -20.83 -9.81 31.22
N TYR A 165 -20.79 -8.59 30.69
CA TYR A 165 -19.54 -7.87 30.51
C TYR A 165 -18.85 -7.51 31.84
N PHE A 166 -19.60 -7.10 32.87
CA PHE A 166 -19.03 -6.86 34.21
C PHE A 166 -18.39 -8.13 34.80
N ASN A 167 -19.08 -9.27 34.70
CA ASN A 167 -18.55 -10.56 35.13
C ASN A 167 -17.27 -10.92 34.36
N ARG A 168 -17.25 -10.77 33.04
CA ARG A 168 -16.07 -11.04 32.21
C ARG A 168 -14.89 -10.13 32.56
N THR A 169 -15.14 -8.86 32.90
CA THR A 169 -14.10 -7.95 33.42
C THR A 169 -13.51 -8.46 34.73
N ILE A 170 -14.36 -8.84 35.69
CA ILE A 170 -13.92 -9.32 37.00
C ILE A 170 -13.17 -10.64 36.89
N GLU A 171 -13.70 -11.61 36.14
CA GLU A 171 -13.04 -12.90 35.89
C GLU A 171 -11.68 -12.72 35.22
N LEU A 172 -11.59 -11.80 34.26
CA LEU A 172 -10.33 -11.51 33.58
C LEU A 172 -9.25 -10.99 34.52
N LEU A 173 -9.59 -10.28 35.59
CA LEU A 173 -8.61 -9.70 36.53
C LEU A 173 -8.45 -10.51 37.83
N ARG A 174 -9.38 -11.43 38.11
CA ARG A 174 -9.39 -12.23 39.34
C ARG A 174 -8.08 -13.02 39.48
N GLY A 175 -7.55 -13.02 40.70
CA GLY A 175 -6.31 -13.73 41.02
C GLY A 175 -5.03 -13.10 40.47
N SER A 176 -5.10 -11.96 39.77
CA SER A 176 -3.90 -11.25 39.33
C SER A 176 -3.02 -10.83 40.50
N LYS A 177 -1.70 -10.81 40.24
CA LYS A 177 -0.65 -10.31 41.14
C LYS A 177 -0.09 -8.95 40.66
N GLU A 178 -0.50 -8.49 39.48
CA GLU A 178 -0.07 -7.21 38.94
C GLU A 178 -0.79 -6.07 39.67
N MET A 179 -0.01 -5.15 40.25
CA MET A 179 -0.54 -4.06 41.09
C MET A 179 -1.67 -3.29 40.40
N ARG A 180 -1.49 -2.92 39.12
CA ARG A 180 -2.51 -2.17 38.35
C ARG A 180 -3.80 -2.96 38.15
N GLU A 181 -3.70 -4.24 37.81
CA GLU A 181 -4.87 -5.11 37.64
C GLU A 181 -5.61 -5.33 38.97
N MET A 182 -4.86 -5.46 40.07
CA MET A 182 -5.44 -5.56 41.41
C MET A 182 -6.21 -4.29 41.81
N MET A 183 -5.67 -3.11 41.50
CA MET A 183 -6.32 -1.82 41.75
C MET A 183 -7.58 -1.66 40.90
N LEU A 184 -7.51 -2.02 39.62
CA LEU A 184 -8.66 -2.00 38.71
C LEU A 184 -9.76 -2.95 39.17
N LEU A 185 -9.41 -4.15 39.65
CA LEU A 185 -10.39 -5.10 40.17
C LEU A 185 -11.17 -4.53 41.36
N SER A 186 -10.49 -3.86 42.31
CA SER A 186 -11.17 -3.17 43.42
C SER A 186 -12.11 -2.07 42.91
N TYR A 187 -11.66 -1.28 41.93
CA TYR A 187 -12.48 -0.26 41.30
C TYR A 187 -13.75 -0.86 40.65
N TYR A 188 -13.61 -1.93 39.87
CA TYR A 188 -14.74 -2.56 39.18
C TYR A 188 -15.74 -3.21 40.13
N TYR A 189 -15.28 -3.84 41.21
CA TYR A 189 -16.20 -4.27 42.26
C TYR A 189 -17.00 -3.08 42.82
N GLY A 190 -16.35 -1.95 43.09
CA GLY A 190 -17.04 -0.75 43.58
C GLY A 190 -18.06 -0.15 42.62
N ALA A 191 -17.72 -0.14 41.32
CA ALA A 191 -18.60 0.35 40.28
C ALA A 191 -19.79 -0.60 40.07
N GLU A 192 -19.56 -1.91 40.00
CA GLU A 192 -20.60 -2.93 39.90
C GLU A 192 -21.56 -2.90 41.11
N MET A 193 -21.06 -2.73 42.33
CA MET A 193 -21.91 -2.49 43.51
C MET A 193 -22.90 -1.35 43.24
N SER A 194 -22.42 -0.23 42.70
CA SER A 194 -23.28 0.93 42.43
C SER A 194 -24.34 0.65 41.36
N PHE A 195 -24.00 -0.12 40.32
CA PHE A 195 -24.98 -0.55 39.30
C PHE A 195 -26.04 -1.49 39.86
N LEU A 196 -25.63 -2.50 40.65
CA LEU A 196 -26.54 -3.43 41.32
C LEU A 196 -27.47 -2.71 42.29
N MET A 197 -26.94 -1.76 43.07
CA MET A 197 -27.73 -0.91 43.96
C MET A 197 -28.79 -0.11 43.20
N ASN A 198 -28.43 0.49 42.06
CA ASN A 198 -29.37 1.25 41.24
C ASN A 198 -30.47 0.36 40.64
N ASP A 199 -30.14 -0.88 40.29
CA ASP A 199 -31.10 -1.87 39.80
C ASP A 199 -31.82 -2.63 40.93
N SER A 200 -31.69 -2.18 42.19
CA SER A 200 -32.30 -2.80 43.39
C SER A 200 -31.90 -4.26 43.66
N ARG A 201 -30.77 -4.72 43.11
CA ARG A 201 -30.18 -6.07 43.31
C ARG A 201 -29.28 -6.09 44.54
N ILE A 202 -29.87 -5.85 45.71
CA ILE A 202 -29.15 -5.54 46.95
C ILE A 202 -28.30 -6.71 47.46
N ASP A 203 -28.82 -7.94 47.42
CA ASP A 203 -28.07 -9.13 47.88
C ASP A 203 -26.79 -9.36 47.08
N GLU A 204 -26.85 -9.10 45.77
CA GLU A 204 -25.70 -9.22 44.88
C GLU A 204 -24.71 -8.09 45.13
N ALA A 205 -25.19 -6.85 45.33
CA ALA A 205 -24.35 -5.72 45.70
C ALA A 205 -23.57 -5.98 47.00
N LEU A 206 -24.19 -6.62 48.00
CA LEU A 206 -23.53 -7.03 49.24
C LEU A 206 -22.44 -8.07 48.98
N LYS A 207 -22.73 -9.12 48.18
CA LYS A 207 -21.73 -10.13 47.81
C LYS A 207 -20.51 -9.51 47.14
N VAL A 208 -20.74 -8.64 46.16
CA VAL A 208 -19.65 -7.91 45.47
C VAL A 208 -18.88 -7.03 46.46
N GLY A 209 -19.57 -6.38 47.41
CA GLY A 209 -18.94 -5.59 48.47
C GLY A 209 -17.97 -6.38 49.34
N PHE A 210 -18.33 -7.61 49.73
CA PHE A 210 -17.44 -8.48 50.50
C PHE A 210 -16.26 -9.00 49.67
N GLU A 211 -16.46 -9.28 48.39
CA GLU A 211 -15.35 -9.61 47.49
C GLU A 211 -14.40 -8.42 47.28
N ARG A 212 -14.93 -7.20 47.25
CA ARG A 212 -14.11 -5.99 47.26
C ARG A 212 -13.31 -5.84 48.55
N GLU A 213 -13.92 -6.09 49.70
CA GLU A 213 -13.23 -6.03 51.00
C GLU A 213 -12.00 -6.94 51.01
N LYS A 214 -12.16 -8.20 50.58
CA LYS A 214 -11.04 -9.15 50.41
C LYS A 214 -9.97 -8.63 49.45
N GLN A 215 -10.39 -8.00 48.34
CA GLN A 215 -9.45 -7.43 47.37
C GLN A 215 -8.69 -6.23 47.94
N ILE A 216 -9.30 -5.42 48.80
CA ILE A 216 -8.63 -4.31 49.49
C ILE A 216 -7.61 -4.85 50.50
N GLU A 217 -7.92 -5.92 51.25
CA GLU A 217 -6.93 -6.58 52.11
C GLU A 217 -5.71 -7.07 51.31
N ARG A 218 -5.94 -7.68 50.14
CA ARG A 218 -4.84 -8.08 49.24
C ARG A 218 -4.03 -6.89 48.74
N LEU A 219 -4.66 -5.74 48.48
CA LEU A 219 -3.98 -4.51 48.05
C LEU A 219 -3.11 -3.93 49.17
N LYS A 220 -3.55 -4.04 50.42
CA LYS A 220 -2.79 -3.59 51.60
C LYS A 220 -1.46 -4.34 51.78
N GLU A 221 -1.39 -5.58 51.31
CA GLU A 221 -0.16 -6.39 51.35
C GLU A 221 0.86 -6.00 50.26
N VAL A 222 0.49 -5.15 49.29
CA VAL A 222 1.37 -4.74 48.19
C VAL A 222 2.22 -3.53 48.62
N PRO A 223 3.56 -3.65 48.73
CA PRO A 223 4.41 -2.60 49.32
C PRO A 223 4.38 -1.25 48.59
N GLN A 224 4.10 -1.23 47.28
CA GLN A 224 4.05 -0.01 46.47
C GLN A 224 2.75 0.79 46.66
N ILE A 225 1.73 0.21 47.30
CA ILE A 225 0.45 0.87 47.53
C ILE A 225 0.50 1.65 48.84
N SER A 226 0.14 2.94 48.79
CA SER A 226 0.13 3.80 49.97
C SER A 226 -1.03 3.48 50.92
N GLU A 227 -0.81 3.73 52.21
CA GLU A 227 -1.88 3.63 53.22
C GLU A 227 -3.05 4.55 52.90
N ASP A 228 -2.78 5.75 52.37
CA ASP A 228 -3.84 6.71 52.00
C ASP A 228 -4.72 6.18 50.87
N TYR A 229 -4.15 5.47 49.89
CA TYR A 229 -4.95 4.82 48.84
C TYR A 229 -5.88 3.74 49.43
N VAL A 230 -5.36 2.91 50.32
CA VAL A 230 -6.14 1.85 51.00
C VAL A 230 -7.23 2.45 51.88
N ASP A 231 -6.92 3.51 52.63
CA ASP A 231 -7.88 4.26 53.44
C ASP A 231 -9.05 4.78 52.60
N GLY A 232 -8.77 5.35 51.42
CA GLY A 232 -9.79 5.80 50.49
C GLY A 232 -10.66 4.67 49.93
N GLN A 233 -10.09 3.50 49.64
CA GLN A 233 -10.87 2.33 49.19
C GLN A 233 -11.84 1.85 50.27
N TYR A 234 -11.40 1.76 51.54
CA TYR A 234 -12.28 1.40 52.65
C TYR A 234 -13.33 2.48 52.93
N SER A 235 -12.96 3.76 52.88
CA SER A 235 -13.89 4.88 53.06
C SER A 235 -15.06 4.76 52.09
N TYR A 236 -14.77 4.57 50.80
CA TYR A 236 -15.82 4.36 49.79
C TYR A 236 -16.67 3.11 50.11
N LEU A 237 -16.03 1.97 50.40
CA LEU A 237 -16.72 0.70 50.63
C LEU A 237 -17.66 0.79 51.85
N TYR A 238 -17.18 1.31 52.97
CA TYR A 238 -17.96 1.41 54.20
C TYR A 238 -19.13 2.38 54.08
N ALA A 239 -18.97 3.50 53.37
CA ALA A 239 -20.08 4.41 53.10
C ALA A 239 -21.18 3.73 52.25
N LYS A 240 -20.80 2.91 51.26
CA LYS A 240 -21.75 2.15 50.43
C LYS A 240 -22.45 1.04 51.21
N LEU A 241 -21.71 0.30 52.05
CA LEU A 241 -22.30 -0.73 52.92
C LEU A 241 -23.26 -0.11 53.94
N ALA A 242 -22.92 1.03 54.53
CA ALA A 242 -23.83 1.78 55.41
C ALA A 242 -25.14 2.14 54.68
N TYR A 243 -25.04 2.67 53.45
CA TYR A 243 -26.21 2.97 52.63
C TYR A 243 -27.05 1.72 52.29
N ILE A 244 -26.41 0.61 51.90
CA ILE A 244 -27.10 -0.64 51.59
C ILE A 244 -27.87 -1.17 52.80
N TYR A 245 -27.23 -1.26 53.97
CA TYR A 245 -27.90 -1.71 55.19
C TYR A 245 -29.02 -0.77 55.64
N CYS A 246 -28.88 0.54 55.38
CA CYS A 246 -29.94 1.51 55.62
C CYS A 246 -31.14 1.27 54.69
N MET A 247 -30.92 0.96 53.40
CA MET A 247 -31.98 0.57 52.46
C MET A 247 -32.73 -0.69 52.91
N GLU A 248 -32.02 -1.67 53.45
CA GLU A 248 -32.61 -2.90 54.01
C GLU A 248 -33.28 -2.68 55.39
N LYS A 249 -33.32 -1.45 55.91
CA LYS A 249 -33.84 -1.10 57.24
C LYS A 249 -33.09 -1.79 58.39
N LYS A 250 -31.87 -2.25 58.16
CA LYS A 250 -30.96 -2.82 59.17
C LYS A 250 -30.13 -1.71 59.80
N TYR A 251 -30.79 -0.80 60.52
CA TYR A 251 -30.22 0.47 60.97
C TYR A 251 -28.99 0.34 61.86
N GLU A 252 -28.97 -0.64 62.78
CA GLU A 252 -27.80 -0.87 63.65
C GLU A 252 -26.55 -1.23 62.85
N LYS A 253 -26.69 -2.13 61.85
CA LYS A 253 -25.58 -2.50 60.96
C LYS A 253 -25.16 -1.32 60.09
N ALA A 254 -26.12 -0.55 59.59
CA ALA A 254 -25.85 0.65 58.80
C ALA A 254 -24.99 1.64 59.59
N GLU A 255 -25.35 1.89 60.85
CA GLU A 255 -24.61 2.79 61.73
C GLU A 255 -23.22 2.24 62.06
N GLN A 256 -23.06 0.92 62.30
CA GLN A 256 -21.74 0.32 62.51
C GLN A 256 -20.80 0.57 61.33
N TYR A 257 -21.27 0.39 60.09
CA TYR A 257 -20.46 0.68 58.90
C TYR A 257 -20.23 2.19 58.71
N TYR A 258 -21.20 3.03 59.07
CA TYR A 258 -21.01 4.47 59.04
C TYR A 258 -19.94 4.94 60.03
N GLN A 259 -19.86 4.34 61.23
CA GLN A 259 -18.79 4.60 62.17
C GLN A 259 -17.42 4.11 61.67
N LYS A 260 -17.37 2.94 61.00
CA LYS A 260 -16.14 2.49 60.32
C LYS A 260 -15.71 3.43 59.19
N TYR A 261 -16.66 4.03 58.49
CA TYR A 261 -16.39 5.08 57.49
C TYR A 261 -15.81 6.32 58.17
N LEU A 262 -16.44 6.82 59.23
CA LEU A 262 -15.96 8.00 59.98
C LEU A 262 -14.59 7.78 60.64
N SER A 263 -14.14 6.53 60.83
CA SER A 263 -12.81 6.26 61.34
C SER A 263 -11.69 6.41 60.31
N LYS A 264 -12.02 6.72 59.04
CA LYS A 264 -11.05 6.85 57.93
C LYS A 264 -10.57 8.29 57.78
N LYS A 265 -9.35 8.47 57.27
CA LYS A 265 -8.84 9.83 57.02
C LYS A 265 -9.59 10.46 55.85
N GLU A 266 -9.79 9.68 54.78
CA GLU A 266 -10.48 10.09 53.56
C GLU A 266 -11.92 10.56 53.84
N SER A 267 -12.63 9.99 54.82
CA SER A 267 -14.01 10.41 55.13
C SER A 267 -14.15 11.88 55.57
N HIS A 268 -13.03 12.54 55.88
CA HIS A 268 -12.99 13.93 56.31
C HIS A 268 -12.52 14.89 55.21
N THR A 269 -12.01 14.38 54.09
CA THR A 269 -11.67 15.20 52.91
C THR A 269 -12.96 15.69 52.24
N PRO A 270 -12.92 16.81 51.48
CA PRO A 270 -14.11 17.26 50.75
C PRO A 270 -14.65 16.19 49.79
N ASP A 271 -13.78 15.47 49.07
CA ASP A 271 -14.15 14.38 48.17
C ASP A 271 -14.76 13.19 48.93
N GLY A 272 -14.09 12.70 49.97
CA GLY A 272 -14.54 11.51 50.70
C GLY A 272 -15.85 11.73 51.44
N LYS A 273 -16.13 12.95 51.92
CA LYS A 273 -17.44 13.33 52.48
C LYS A 273 -18.60 13.06 51.53
N MET A 274 -18.38 13.15 50.21
CA MET A 274 -19.42 12.89 49.21
C MET A 274 -19.84 11.41 49.18
N TYR A 275 -18.99 10.47 49.61
CA TYR A 275 -19.35 9.04 49.64
C TYR A 275 -20.50 8.74 50.61
N SER A 276 -20.61 9.51 51.69
CA SER A 276 -21.67 9.34 52.71
C SER A 276 -22.99 10.00 52.36
N VAL A 277 -23.04 10.89 51.37
CA VAL A 277 -24.24 11.67 51.01
C VAL A 277 -25.48 10.79 50.77
N PRO A 278 -25.39 9.66 50.03
CA PRO A 278 -26.54 8.77 49.86
C PRO A 278 -27.09 8.21 51.19
N TYR A 279 -26.20 7.79 52.11
CA TYR A 279 -26.59 7.29 53.43
C TYR A 279 -27.24 8.38 54.28
N LEU A 280 -26.65 9.57 54.32
CA LEU A 280 -27.16 10.70 55.10
C LEU A 280 -28.53 11.16 54.58
N ALA A 281 -28.71 11.22 53.26
CA ALA A 281 -29.99 11.57 52.66
C ALA A 281 -31.07 10.53 52.93
N LEU A 282 -30.73 9.24 52.92
CA LEU A 282 -31.67 8.15 53.20
C LEU A 282 -32.05 8.07 54.69
N SER A 283 -31.11 8.36 55.58
CA SER A 283 -31.32 8.40 57.04
C SER A 283 -31.95 9.70 57.55
N GLY A 284 -32.32 10.64 56.65
CA GLY A 284 -32.96 11.90 57.00
C GLY A 284 -32.03 12.98 57.58
N GLN A 285 -30.72 12.76 57.55
CA GLN A 285 -29.69 13.70 58.06
C GLN A 285 -29.35 14.77 57.03
N TYR A 286 -30.36 15.52 56.57
CA TYR A 286 -30.25 16.46 55.45
C TYR A 286 -29.29 17.63 55.70
N GLU A 287 -29.14 18.09 56.95
CA GLU A 287 -28.19 19.16 57.29
C GLU A 287 -26.74 18.73 57.02
N LYS A 288 -26.37 17.50 57.39
CA LYS A 288 -25.05 16.94 57.10
C LYS A 288 -24.81 16.77 55.60
N VAL A 289 -25.86 16.46 54.83
CA VAL A 289 -25.77 16.44 53.35
C VAL A 289 -25.39 17.81 52.81
N ILE A 290 -26.05 18.87 53.28
CA ILE A 290 -25.77 20.25 52.86
C ILE A 290 -24.35 20.66 53.24
N ASP A 291 -23.90 20.35 54.45
CA ASP A 291 -22.54 20.68 54.90
C ASP A 291 -21.46 19.95 54.07
N ASN A 292 -21.68 18.67 53.78
CA ASN A 292 -20.79 17.90 52.90
C ASN A 292 -20.75 18.50 51.48
N CYS A 293 -21.91 18.86 50.92
CA CYS A 293 -21.99 19.50 49.61
C CYS A 293 -21.30 20.87 49.60
N ARG A 294 -21.40 21.66 50.68
CA ARG A 294 -20.77 22.99 50.79
C ARG A 294 -19.25 22.89 50.69
N GLY A 295 -18.63 21.98 51.44
CA GLY A 295 -17.18 21.78 51.41
C GLY A 295 -16.66 21.38 50.02
N PHE A 296 -17.37 20.47 49.34
CA PHE A 296 -17.00 20.01 48.02
C PHE A 296 -17.20 21.09 46.92
N LYS A 297 -18.27 21.89 47.02
CA LYS A 297 -18.47 23.03 46.09
C LYS A 297 -17.34 24.05 46.19
N GLU A 298 -16.82 24.32 47.39
CA GLU A 298 -15.71 25.25 47.58
C GLU A 298 -14.41 24.73 46.96
N LEU A 299 -14.14 23.43 47.10
CA LEU A 299 -13.04 22.77 46.41
C LEU A 299 -13.16 22.90 44.88
N MET A 300 -14.35 22.64 44.33
CA MET A 300 -14.59 22.74 42.89
C MET A 300 -14.45 24.18 42.38
N ARG A 301 -14.90 25.19 43.14
CA ARG A 301 -14.77 26.61 42.76
C ARG A 301 -13.31 27.07 42.73
N THR A 302 -12.49 26.58 43.65
CA THR A 302 -11.09 27.00 43.78
C THR A 302 -10.14 26.24 42.87
N GLN A 303 -10.42 24.97 42.58
CA GLN A 303 -9.47 24.09 41.88
C GLN A 303 -9.96 23.61 40.51
N GLN A 304 -11.27 23.68 40.20
CA GLN A 304 -11.84 23.09 38.99
C GLN A 304 -12.71 24.08 38.22
N ASP A 305 -13.11 23.68 37.01
CA ASP A 305 -14.18 24.36 36.30
C ASP A 305 -15.52 23.96 36.91
N THR A 306 -16.42 24.89 37.19
CA THR A 306 -17.75 24.61 37.76
C THR A 306 -18.80 24.31 36.68
N LEU A 307 -18.47 24.55 35.41
CA LEU A 307 -19.30 24.19 34.27
C LEU A 307 -19.11 22.71 33.91
N ASN A 308 -19.51 21.79 34.79
CA ASN A 308 -19.43 20.35 34.53
C ASN A 308 -20.53 19.54 35.23
N GLU A 309 -20.71 18.28 34.79
CA GLU A 309 -21.74 17.37 35.31
C GLU A 309 -21.54 16.94 36.78
N GLN A 310 -20.31 16.93 37.28
CA GLN A 310 -20.03 16.61 38.69
C GLN A 310 -20.56 17.71 39.60
N TYR A 311 -20.33 18.97 39.24
CA TYR A 311 -20.86 20.12 39.98
C TYR A 311 -22.40 20.09 39.98
N LEU A 312 -23.02 19.82 38.83
CA LEU A 312 -24.48 19.64 38.74
C LEU A 312 -24.99 18.47 39.60
N THR A 313 -24.23 17.39 39.75
CA THR A 313 -24.60 16.26 40.61
C THR A 313 -24.64 16.67 42.08
N VAL A 314 -23.68 17.47 42.54
CA VAL A 314 -23.63 17.99 43.91
C VAL A 314 -24.82 18.91 44.18
N LEU A 315 -25.11 19.84 43.26
CA LEU A 315 -26.28 20.72 43.37
C LEU A 315 -27.59 19.93 43.41
N ARG A 316 -27.71 18.84 42.64
CA ARG A 316 -28.88 17.94 42.68
C ARG A 316 -29.05 17.26 44.05
N GLN A 317 -27.94 16.86 44.70
CA GLN A 317 -28.02 16.29 46.06
C GLN A 317 -28.45 17.34 47.09
N GLU A 318 -27.98 18.57 46.95
CA GLU A 318 -28.35 19.69 47.81
C GLU A 318 -29.85 20.04 47.65
N VAL A 319 -30.36 20.07 46.41
CA VAL A 319 -31.80 20.20 46.12
C VAL A 319 -32.58 19.08 46.82
N LYS A 320 -32.12 17.82 46.74
CA LYS A 320 -32.79 16.70 47.41
C LYS A 320 -32.82 16.88 48.93
N ALA A 321 -31.73 17.37 49.53
CA ALA A 321 -31.66 17.63 50.96
C ALA A 321 -32.60 18.77 51.38
N TYR A 322 -32.60 19.90 50.66
CA TYR A 322 -33.51 21.02 50.96
C TYR A 322 -34.98 20.63 50.83
N LEU A 323 -35.34 19.85 49.80
CA LEU A 323 -36.69 19.31 49.66
C LEU A 323 -37.07 18.38 50.83
N GLY A 324 -36.14 17.53 51.29
CA GLY A 324 -36.34 16.69 52.47
C GLY A 324 -36.54 17.48 53.77
N MET A 325 -36.00 18.69 53.86
CA MET A 325 -36.21 19.64 54.96
C MET A 325 -37.42 20.59 54.74
N HIS A 326 -38.19 20.42 53.67
CA HIS A 326 -39.27 21.32 53.25
C HIS A 326 -38.84 22.78 53.01
N LYS A 327 -37.56 22.99 52.68
CA LYS A 327 -36.96 24.29 52.32
C LYS A 327 -37.09 24.54 50.82
N TYR A 328 -38.32 24.81 50.38
CA TYR A 328 -38.66 24.88 48.95
C TYR A 328 -38.03 26.07 48.23
N LYS A 329 -37.81 27.18 48.93
CA LYS A 329 -37.21 28.40 48.35
C LYS A 329 -35.75 28.14 47.97
N GLU A 330 -34.96 27.61 48.89
CA GLU A 330 -33.56 27.26 48.69
C GLU A 330 -33.41 26.18 47.61
N ALA A 331 -34.33 25.22 47.57
CA ALA A 331 -34.37 24.22 46.49
C ALA A 331 -34.67 24.84 45.11
N ALA A 332 -35.47 25.91 45.04
CA ALA A 332 -35.78 26.61 43.79
C ALA A 332 -34.57 27.43 43.29
N GLU A 333 -33.92 28.20 44.16
CA GLU A 333 -32.68 28.95 43.87
C GLU A 333 -31.55 27.99 43.39
N ILE A 334 -31.46 26.86 44.09
CA ILE A 334 -30.96 25.56 43.64
C ILE A 334 -31.00 25.29 42.13
N ARG A 335 -32.24 25.04 41.72
CA ARG A 335 -32.62 24.61 40.39
C ARG A 335 -32.38 25.70 39.35
N GLU A 336 -32.58 26.98 39.67
CA GLU A 336 -32.23 28.09 38.77
C GLU A 336 -30.72 28.11 38.47
N THR A 337 -29.89 27.87 39.48
CA THR A 337 -28.43 27.74 39.30
C THR A 337 -28.09 26.55 38.41
N ILE A 338 -28.74 25.39 38.64
CA ILE A 338 -28.57 24.20 37.79
C ILE A 338 -28.91 24.52 36.33
N LEU A 339 -30.05 25.16 36.06
CA LEU A 339 -30.48 25.53 34.70
C LEU A 339 -29.45 26.45 34.03
N THR A 340 -28.99 27.49 34.72
CA THR A 340 -27.98 28.44 34.21
C THR A 340 -26.66 27.75 33.85
N ILE A 341 -26.20 26.83 34.69
CA ILE A 341 -24.98 26.06 34.44
C ILE A 341 -25.20 25.07 33.29
N THR A 342 -26.34 24.39 33.23
CA THR A 342 -26.70 23.48 32.12
C THR A 342 -26.69 24.21 30.78
N ASP A 343 -27.28 25.40 30.71
CA ASP A 343 -27.28 26.23 29.49
C ASP A 343 -25.86 26.67 29.09
N SER A 344 -25.03 27.01 30.08
CA SER A 344 -23.62 27.36 29.86
C SER A 344 -22.80 26.18 29.35
N ILE A 345 -22.99 24.98 29.91
CA ILE A 345 -22.36 23.74 29.43
C ILE A 345 -22.78 23.46 28.00
N ASN A 346 -24.07 23.51 27.71
CA ASN A 346 -24.61 23.28 26.36
C ASN A 346 -24.04 24.27 25.34
N THR A 347 -23.94 25.55 25.71
CA THR A 347 -23.35 26.59 24.86
C THR A 347 -21.88 26.32 24.59
N ARG A 348 -21.10 25.96 25.61
CA ARG A 348 -19.69 25.60 25.46
C ARG A 348 -19.52 24.36 24.58
N ASP A 349 -20.36 23.34 24.77
CA ASP A 349 -20.29 22.12 23.97
C ASP A 349 -20.66 22.34 22.51
N ARG A 350 -21.57 23.28 22.21
CA ARG A 350 -21.84 23.76 20.85
C ARG A 350 -20.63 24.47 20.24
N ASN A 351 -19.99 25.37 20.96
CA ASN A 351 -18.77 26.05 20.50
C ASN A 351 -17.63 25.05 20.24
N ASN A 352 -17.44 24.11 21.16
CA ASN A 352 -16.47 23.02 20.99
C ASN A 352 -16.84 22.09 19.83
N ALA A 353 -18.14 21.93 19.48
CA ALA A 353 -18.57 21.19 18.30
C ALA A 353 -18.08 21.83 17.02
N ALA A 354 -18.20 23.16 16.91
CA ALA A 354 -17.76 23.89 15.74
C ALA A 354 -16.25 23.76 15.56
N LEU A 355 -15.49 23.83 16.66
CA LEU A 355 -14.03 23.59 16.66
C LEU A 355 -13.69 22.14 16.27
N GLU A 356 -14.42 21.16 16.77
CA GLU A 356 -14.28 19.75 16.40
C GLU A 356 -14.56 19.54 14.92
N LEU A 357 -15.61 20.17 14.38
CA LEU A 357 -15.97 20.11 12.96
C LEU A 357 -14.86 20.72 12.09
N ASN A 358 -14.36 21.91 12.46
CA ASN A 358 -13.26 22.56 11.75
C ASN A 358 -11.96 21.74 11.80
N ALA A 359 -11.66 21.15 12.95
CA ALA A 359 -10.52 20.25 13.09
C ALA A 359 -10.71 18.93 12.32
N MET A 360 -11.92 18.36 12.30
CA MET A 360 -12.24 17.18 11.51
C MET A 360 -12.11 17.46 10.02
N TYR A 361 -12.71 18.54 9.51
CA TYR A 361 -12.62 18.91 8.10
C TYR A 361 -11.18 19.19 7.68
N GLY A 362 -10.41 19.94 8.48
CA GLY A 362 -9.00 20.18 8.20
C GLY A 362 -8.11 18.94 8.28
N VAL A 363 -8.54 17.89 9.00
CA VAL A 363 -7.85 16.59 9.03
C VAL A 363 -8.32 15.69 7.89
N SER A 364 -9.62 15.62 7.60
CA SER A 364 -10.16 14.81 6.50
C SER A 364 -9.68 15.33 5.14
N GLU A 365 -9.55 16.64 4.98
CA GLU A 365 -8.96 17.25 3.78
C GLU A 365 -7.49 16.84 3.61
N LYS A 366 -6.74 16.74 4.72
CA LYS A 366 -5.37 16.18 4.70
C LYS A 366 -5.35 14.68 4.43
N GLU A 367 -6.31 13.92 4.96
CA GLU A 367 -6.44 12.47 4.68
C GLU A 367 -6.76 12.23 3.20
N GLU A 368 -7.67 13.00 2.63
CA GLU A 368 -8.01 12.95 1.20
C GLU A 368 -6.81 13.34 0.35
N TYR A 369 -6.08 14.39 0.73
CA TYR A 369 -4.84 14.78 0.07
C TYR A 369 -3.75 13.70 0.14
N ILE A 370 -3.56 13.06 1.30
CA ILE A 370 -2.57 11.96 1.48
C ILE A 370 -3.00 10.72 0.69
N ALA A 371 -4.28 10.37 0.72
CA ALA A 371 -4.82 9.24 -0.04
C ALA A 371 -4.66 9.48 -1.54
N GLU A 372 -4.92 10.70 -2.00
CA GLU A 372 -4.70 11.12 -3.38
C GLU A 372 -3.22 11.05 -3.76
N GLN A 373 -2.31 11.56 -2.91
CA GLN A 373 -0.87 11.41 -3.12
C GLN A 373 -0.43 9.94 -3.17
N ALA A 374 -0.93 9.10 -2.28
CA ALA A 374 -0.60 7.67 -2.25
C ALA A 374 -1.12 6.95 -3.49
N PHE A 375 -2.31 7.32 -3.98
CA PHE A 375 -2.87 6.81 -5.24
C PHE A 375 -2.05 7.27 -6.44
N GLN A 376 -1.65 8.53 -6.49
CA GLN A 376 -0.74 9.07 -7.51
C GLN A 376 0.63 8.37 -7.50
N LEU A 377 1.17 8.08 -6.32
CA LEU A 377 2.39 7.29 -6.14
C LEU A 377 2.23 5.87 -6.71
N LYS A 378 1.10 5.20 -6.45
CA LYS A 378 0.80 3.89 -7.04
C LYS A 378 0.71 3.96 -8.56
N ILE A 379 -0.02 4.93 -9.12
CA ILE A 379 -0.12 5.12 -10.58
C ILE A 379 1.24 5.37 -11.19
N ARG A 380 2.04 6.26 -10.59
CA ARG A 380 3.40 6.57 -11.05
C ARG A 380 4.28 5.32 -11.09
N ASN A 381 4.24 4.52 -10.02
CA ASN A 381 5.04 3.28 -9.94
C ASN A 381 4.59 2.26 -10.99
N ILE A 382 3.28 2.07 -11.19
CA ILE A 382 2.74 1.19 -12.25
C ILE A 382 3.19 1.68 -13.64
N THR A 383 3.14 2.99 -13.88
CA THR A 383 3.55 3.60 -15.15
C THR A 383 5.05 3.41 -15.42
N LEU A 384 5.89 3.58 -14.39
CA LEU A 384 7.34 3.34 -14.49
C LEU A 384 7.65 1.87 -14.77
N CYS A 385 6.96 0.93 -14.11
CA CYS A 385 7.10 -0.50 -14.41
C CYS A 385 6.71 -0.81 -15.87
N PHE A 386 5.60 -0.24 -16.36
CA PHE A 386 5.15 -0.43 -17.73
C PHE A 386 6.17 0.11 -18.76
N LEU A 387 6.69 1.33 -18.53
CA LEU A 387 7.75 1.91 -19.37
C LEU A 387 9.02 1.05 -19.38
N ALA A 388 9.44 0.53 -18.22
CA ALA A 388 10.59 -0.37 -18.12
C ALA A 388 10.35 -1.66 -18.94
N CYS A 389 9.16 -2.24 -18.89
CA CYS A 389 8.80 -3.40 -19.71
C CYS A 389 8.88 -3.10 -21.21
N ILE A 390 8.42 -1.92 -21.66
CA ILE A 390 8.53 -1.51 -23.06
C ILE A 390 9.99 -1.41 -23.47
N VAL A 391 10.84 -0.77 -22.67
CA VAL A 391 12.28 -0.65 -22.97
C VAL A 391 12.92 -2.03 -23.10
N VAL A 392 12.64 -2.95 -22.18
CA VAL A 392 13.15 -4.33 -22.25
C VAL A 392 12.67 -5.04 -23.52
N LEU A 393 11.38 -4.90 -23.89
CA LEU A 393 10.83 -5.48 -25.11
C LEU A 393 11.48 -4.90 -26.37
N THR A 394 11.71 -3.58 -26.44
CA THR A 394 12.37 -2.95 -27.59
C THR A 394 13.82 -3.41 -27.73
N LEU A 395 14.57 -3.49 -26.63
CA LEU A 395 15.93 -4.01 -26.63
C LEU A 395 15.97 -5.47 -27.07
N PHE A 396 15.01 -6.29 -26.62
CA PHE A 396 14.89 -7.68 -27.06
C PHE A 396 14.61 -7.81 -28.56
N ILE A 397 13.72 -6.98 -29.10
CA ILE A 397 13.40 -6.96 -30.54
C ILE A 397 14.63 -6.54 -31.36
N VAL A 398 15.31 -5.45 -30.95
CA VAL A 398 16.51 -4.96 -31.64
C VAL A 398 17.61 -6.02 -31.61
N TRP A 399 17.85 -6.66 -30.46
CA TRP A 399 18.80 -7.76 -30.34
C TRP A 399 18.45 -8.93 -31.26
N ARG A 400 17.17 -9.33 -31.33
CA ARG A 400 16.71 -10.41 -32.22
C ARG A 400 16.94 -10.07 -33.69
N LEU A 401 16.62 -8.85 -34.11
CA LEU A 401 16.82 -8.39 -35.49
C LEU A 401 18.30 -8.36 -35.86
N TRP A 402 19.14 -7.83 -34.97
CA TRP A 402 20.60 -7.82 -35.17
C TRP A 402 21.16 -9.23 -35.30
N HIS A 403 20.77 -10.14 -34.39
CA HIS A 403 21.19 -11.54 -34.41
C HIS A 403 20.76 -12.26 -35.69
N PHE A 404 19.51 -12.08 -36.12
CA PHE A 404 19.01 -12.67 -37.36
C PHE A 404 19.79 -12.16 -38.59
N ASN A 405 20.00 -10.86 -38.70
CA ASN A 405 20.73 -10.28 -39.83
C ASN A 405 22.18 -10.78 -39.88
N HIS A 406 22.83 -10.91 -38.71
CA HIS A 406 24.20 -11.43 -38.63
C HIS A 406 24.30 -12.89 -39.12
N ILE A 407 23.32 -13.73 -38.76
CA ILE A 407 23.26 -15.12 -39.25
C ILE A 407 23.06 -15.18 -40.76
N VAL A 408 22.17 -14.34 -41.32
CA VAL A 408 21.91 -14.30 -42.76
C VAL A 408 23.16 -13.87 -43.54
N GLU A 409 23.85 -12.83 -43.08
CA GLU A 409 25.10 -12.37 -43.71
C GLU A 409 26.22 -13.42 -43.65
N TYR A 410 26.29 -14.19 -42.56
CA TYR A 410 27.25 -15.29 -42.45
C TYR A 410 26.94 -16.41 -43.46
N LYS A 411 25.68 -16.84 -43.55
CA LYS A 411 25.24 -17.88 -44.51
C LYS A 411 25.44 -17.44 -45.96
N ASN A 412 25.11 -16.19 -46.28
CA ASN A 412 25.27 -15.65 -47.63
C ASN A 412 26.74 -15.58 -48.07
N ARG A 413 27.65 -15.20 -47.16
CA ARG A 413 29.09 -15.22 -47.44
C ARG A 413 29.62 -16.61 -47.73
N MET A 414 29.16 -17.63 -46.99
CA MET A 414 29.56 -19.02 -47.22
C MET A 414 29.06 -19.54 -48.57
N LEU A 415 27.80 -19.29 -48.93
CA LEU A 415 27.26 -19.73 -50.22
C LEU A 415 27.97 -19.04 -51.40
N ALA A 416 28.26 -17.74 -51.30
CA ALA A 416 28.99 -17.01 -52.33
C ALA A 416 30.41 -17.57 -52.57
N ARG A 417 31.11 -17.99 -51.50
CA ARG A 417 32.40 -18.69 -51.61
C ARG A 417 32.26 -20.01 -52.37
N LEU A 418 31.28 -20.84 -52.02
CA LEU A 418 31.03 -22.11 -52.70
C LEU A 418 30.68 -21.94 -54.19
N ILE A 419 29.89 -20.91 -54.51
CA ILE A 419 29.59 -20.56 -55.91
C ILE A 419 30.90 -20.17 -56.61
N ASN A 420 31.71 -19.29 -56.02
CA ASN A 420 32.99 -18.88 -56.62
C ASN A 420 33.96 -20.05 -56.85
N GLU A 421 34.06 -20.99 -55.91
CA GLU A 421 34.86 -22.20 -56.05
C GLU A 421 34.35 -23.11 -57.19
N LYS A 422 33.03 -23.37 -57.24
CA LYS A 422 32.42 -24.14 -58.35
C LYS A 422 32.63 -23.50 -59.72
N PHE A 423 32.62 -22.16 -59.79
CA PHE A 423 32.85 -21.42 -61.03
C PHE A 423 34.33 -21.34 -61.42
N ALA A 424 35.25 -21.30 -60.45
CA ALA A 424 36.69 -21.37 -60.72
C ALA A 424 37.07 -22.74 -61.30
N ASN A 425 36.52 -23.83 -60.76
CA ASN A 425 36.76 -25.19 -61.24
C ASN A 425 36.14 -25.51 -62.61
N ARG A 426 35.22 -24.68 -63.15
CA ARG A 426 34.66 -24.84 -64.50
C ARG A 426 35.58 -24.31 -65.62
N LYS A 427 36.64 -23.54 -65.31
CA LYS A 427 37.58 -22.98 -66.31
C LYS A 427 38.72 -23.94 -66.71
N ASP A 428 38.89 -25.06 -66.02
CA ASP A 428 39.84 -26.12 -66.38
C ASP A 428 39.05 -27.39 -66.76
N GLY A 429 39.29 -27.91 -67.97
CA GLY A 429 38.55 -29.05 -68.52
C GLY A 429 38.84 -30.39 -67.84
N ASN A 430 37.83 -31.27 -67.89
CA ASN A 430 37.81 -32.70 -67.57
C ASN A 430 37.95 -33.12 -66.09
N GLN A 431 36.82 -33.28 -65.40
CA GLN A 431 36.32 -34.58 -64.87
C GLN A 431 35.05 -34.37 -64.04
N LEU A 432 34.02 -35.13 -64.39
CA LEU A 432 32.71 -35.19 -63.74
C LEU A 432 32.71 -36.35 -62.75
N SER A 433 32.83 -36.10 -61.44
CA SER A 433 32.29 -36.95 -60.37
C SER A 433 32.53 -36.33 -58.99
N GLU A 434 31.60 -36.54 -58.06
CA GLU A 434 31.62 -36.16 -56.63
C GLU A 434 31.49 -34.64 -56.39
N VAL A 435 30.43 -34.08 -55.81
CA VAL A 435 29.80 -34.40 -54.52
C VAL A 435 28.38 -33.82 -54.55
N TYR A 436 27.37 -34.70 -54.56
CA TYR A 436 25.95 -34.36 -54.36
C TYR A 436 25.49 -34.91 -53.00
N GLU A 437 26.18 -34.60 -51.91
CA GLU A 437 25.78 -35.14 -50.61
C GLU A 437 26.16 -34.28 -49.41
N GLN A 438 25.86 -32.98 -49.46
CA GLN A 438 25.75 -32.14 -48.26
C GLN A 438 25.22 -30.75 -48.65
N LEU A 439 23.89 -30.58 -48.60
CA LEU A 439 23.12 -29.32 -48.45
C LEU A 439 21.76 -29.45 -49.17
N ALA A 440 20.95 -30.41 -48.72
CA ALA A 440 19.52 -30.41 -48.99
C ALA A 440 18.79 -30.73 -47.68
N VAL A 441 18.70 -29.73 -46.80
CA VAL A 441 17.65 -29.71 -45.77
C VAL A 441 17.02 -28.32 -45.82
N VAL A 442 15.72 -28.35 -46.13
CA VAL A 442 14.72 -27.26 -46.17
C VAL A 442 14.64 -26.43 -47.45
N SER A 443 13.82 -26.92 -48.39
CA SER A 443 12.76 -26.11 -49.03
C SER A 443 11.74 -27.06 -49.65
N GLU A 444 10.53 -27.10 -49.10
CA GLU A 444 9.37 -27.70 -49.75
C GLU A 444 9.19 -27.06 -51.14
N VAL A 445 8.95 -27.91 -52.15
CA VAL A 445 8.64 -27.50 -53.52
C VAL A 445 7.15 -27.78 -53.72
N GLU A 446 6.37 -26.72 -53.90
CA GLU A 446 5.09 -26.81 -54.63
C GLU A 446 5.40 -27.08 -56.11
N PRO A 447 4.69 -28.01 -56.77
CA PRO A 447 4.96 -28.36 -58.15
C PRO A 447 4.47 -27.27 -59.11
N GLU A 448 5.37 -26.71 -59.90
CA GLU A 448 5.02 -25.91 -61.08
C GLU A 448 4.33 -26.82 -62.12
N ARG A 449 3.12 -26.43 -62.52
CA ARG A 449 2.32 -27.08 -63.56
C ARG A 449 3.03 -27.00 -64.90
N ILE A 450 3.35 -28.16 -65.45
CA ILE A 450 3.70 -28.33 -66.87
C ILE A 450 2.44 -28.03 -67.69
N SER A 451 2.53 -27.12 -68.66
CA SER A 451 1.44 -26.81 -69.58
C SER A 451 1.29 -27.91 -70.64
N PRO A 452 0.07 -28.25 -71.09
CA PRO A 452 -0.20 -29.40 -71.97
C PRO A 452 0.54 -29.40 -73.32
N GLU A 453 1.04 -28.25 -73.77
CA GLU A 453 1.77 -28.09 -75.04
C GLU A 453 3.17 -28.73 -75.02
N GLU A 454 3.76 -29.02 -73.85
CA GLU A 454 5.05 -29.73 -73.75
C GLU A 454 4.90 -31.27 -73.75
N LEU A 455 3.68 -31.79 -73.65
CA LEU A 455 3.40 -33.24 -73.65
C LEU A 455 3.10 -33.80 -75.06
N GLU A 456 2.86 -32.94 -76.05
CA GLU A 456 2.52 -33.35 -77.43
C GLU A 456 3.75 -33.57 -78.34
N GLU A 457 4.96 -33.17 -77.90
CA GLU A 457 6.23 -33.49 -78.58
C GLU A 457 6.87 -34.82 -78.13
N LEU A 458 6.16 -35.63 -77.32
CA LEU A 458 6.63 -36.92 -76.78
C LEU A 458 6.18 -38.15 -77.57
N ALA A 459 5.50 -37.97 -78.70
CA ALA A 459 5.00 -39.08 -79.53
C ALA A 459 5.37 -38.87 -81.01
N ASN A 460 6.65 -39.04 -81.34
CA ASN A 460 7.19 -39.52 -82.63
C ASN A 460 8.72 -39.45 -82.60
N ASP A 461 9.40 -40.53 -82.24
CA ASP A 461 9.92 -41.47 -83.24
C ASP A 461 10.83 -42.51 -82.58
N THR A 462 10.44 -43.75 -82.80
CA THR A 462 11.29 -44.93 -82.90
C THR A 462 12.31 -44.75 -84.03
N ASP A 463 13.59 -44.60 -83.72
CA ASP A 463 14.66 -45.49 -84.18
C ASP A 463 16.01 -45.04 -83.61
N LYS A 464 16.75 -45.99 -83.04
CA LYS A 464 18.11 -45.80 -82.54
C LYS A 464 19.09 -46.16 -83.65
N GLU A 465 19.73 -45.17 -84.27
CA GLU A 465 21.00 -45.39 -84.97
C GLU A 465 22.16 -44.82 -84.14
N SER A 466 23.06 -45.70 -83.68
CA SER A 466 24.22 -45.34 -82.83
C SER A 466 25.29 -44.49 -83.53
N GLY A 467 25.02 -43.98 -84.74
CA GLY A 467 25.87 -43.06 -85.49
C GLY A 467 25.48 -41.59 -85.33
N GLU A 468 24.22 -41.28 -85.02
CA GLU A 468 23.71 -39.91 -85.00
C GLU A 468 24.10 -39.14 -83.72
N GLU A 469 24.29 -39.82 -82.58
CA GLU A 469 24.70 -39.17 -81.33
C GLU A 469 26.09 -38.52 -81.42
N GLU A 470 27.04 -39.15 -82.11
CA GLU A 470 28.41 -38.62 -82.23
C GLU A 470 28.49 -37.48 -83.28
N GLU A 471 27.61 -37.51 -84.29
CA GLU A 471 27.41 -36.42 -85.22
C GLU A 471 26.74 -35.22 -84.54
N ASN A 472 25.69 -35.46 -83.75
CA ASN A 472 24.99 -34.45 -82.94
C ASN A 472 25.95 -33.76 -81.96
N LYS A 473 26.87 -34.49 -81.32
CA LYS A 473 27.90 -33.87 -80.46
C LYS A 473 28.83 -32.94 -81.23
N LYS A 474 29.27 -33.32 -82.44
CA LYS A 474 30.14 -32.47 -83.27
C LYS A 474 29.41 -31.21 -83.75
N ILE A 475 28.17 -31.36 -84.22
CA ILE A 475 27.32 -30.24 -84.64
C ILE A 475 27.03 -29.32 -83.45
N PHE A 476 26.74 -29.90 -82.28
CA PHE A 476 26.54 -29.12 -81.05
C PHE A 476 27.82 -28.42 -80.60
N GLN A 477 29.00 -29.03 -80.72
CA GLN A 477 30.27 -28.37 -80.41
C GLN A 477 30.49 -27.16 -81.31
N GLU A 478 30.30 -27.31 -82.63
CA GLU A 478 30.42 -26.20 -83.58
C GLU A 478 29.40 -25.09 -83.29
N LEU A 479 28.14 -25.45 -83.02
CA LEU A 479 27.10 -24.50 -82.60
C LEU A 479 27.50 -23.77 -81.33
N ASN A 480 27.92 -24.51 -80.30
CA ASN A 480 28.27 -23.98 -79.00
C ASN A 480 29.47 -23.02 -79.10
N ASP A 481 30.46 -23.36 -79.93
CA ASP A 481 31.60 -22.49 -80.21
C ASP A 481 31.15 -21.19 -80.89
N ILE A 482 30.26 -21.25 -81.88
CA ILE A 482 29.71 -20.07 -82.55
C ILE A 482 28.90 -19.22 -81.56
N VAL A 483 28.02 -19.84 -80.78
CA VAL A 483 27.16 -19.17 -79.79
C VAL A 483 27.98 -18.49 -78.71
N ILE A 484 29.04 -19.14 -78.21
CA ILE A 484 29.93 -18.58 -77.20
C ILE A 484 30.84 -17.49 -77.78
N GLN A 485 31.51 -17.74 -78.91
CA GLN A 485 32.47 -16.79 -79.50
C GLN A 485 31.78 -15.52 -79.97
N LYS A 486 30.63 -15.64 -80.63
CA LYS A 486 29.84 -14.48 -81.09
C LYS A 486 28.91 -13.93 -80.00
N GLN A 487 28.92 -14.52 -78.80
CA GLN A 487 28.09 -14.14 -77.66
C GLN A 487 26.59 -14.00 -78.01
N LEU A 488 26.09 -14.88 -78.90
CA LEU A 488 24.72 -14.79 -79.41
C LEU A 488 23.68 -14.90 -78.29
N TYR A 489 24.02 -15.61 -77.22
CA TYR A 489 23.18 -15.77 -76.03
C TYR A 489 22.90 -14.45 -75.29
N LEU A 490 23.65 -13.36 -75.54
CA LEU A 490 23.38 -12.04 -74.95
C LEU A 490 22.24 -11.28 -75.65
N SER A 491 21.81 -11.73 -76.84
CA SER A 491 20.64 -11.15 -77.49
C SER A 491 19.35 -11.64 -76.84
N SER A 492 18.50 -10.73 -76.36
CA SER A 492 17.16 -11.01 -75.83
C SER A 492 16.20 -11.61 -76.84
N GLU A 493 16.44 -11.36 -78.13
CA GLU A 493 15.58 -11.76 -79.26
C GLU A 493 15.98 -13.12 -79.87
N LEU A 494 17.05 -13.76 -79.37
CA LEU A 494 17.54 -15.03 -79.91
C LEU A 494 16.46 -16.13 -79.83
N SER A 495 16.03 -16.61 -81.00
CA SER A 495 15.06 -17.69 -81.13
C SER A 495 15.74 -19.04 -81.41
N ARG A 496 14.97 -20.13 -81.24
CA ARG A 496 15.44 -21.48 -81.58
C ARG A 496 15.72 -21.60 -83.06
N GLU A 497 14.87 -20.98 -83.87
CA GLU A 497 14.92 -20.95 -85.33
C GLU A 497 16.23 -20.33 -85.82
N ASP A 498 16.70 -19.25 -85.16
CA ASP A 498 17.96 -18.58 -85.51
C ASP A 498 19.16 -19.52 -85.37
N LEU A 499 19.23 -20.29 -84.28
CA LEU A 499 20.33 -21.24 -84.06
C LEU A 499 20.20 -22.50 -84.92
N ALA A 500 18.98 -22.98 -85.17
CA ALA A 500 18.74 -24.14 -86.03
C ALA A 500 19.20 -23.87 -87.47
N GLN A 501 19.02 -22.63 -87.96
CA GLN A 501 19.51 -22.22 -89.28
C GLN A 501 21.03 -22.19 -89.38
N ILE A 502 21.75 -21.82 -88.30
CA ILE A 502 23.23 -21.77 -88.28
C ILE A 502 23.85 -23.14 -88.53
N VAL A 503 23.24 -24.19 -87.97
CA VAL A 503 23.68 -25.59 -88.16
C VAL A 503 22.90 -26.35 -89.24
N HIS A 504 22.06 -25.64 -90.01
CA HIS A 504 21.26 -26.20 -91.09
C HIS A 504 20.38 -27.39 -90.65
N LEU A 505 19.83 -27.34 -89.43
CA LEU A 505 18.91 -28.35 -88.89
C LEU A 505 17.47 -27.84 -88.91
N ASN A 506 16.51 -28.77 -89.05
CA ASN A 506 15.11 -28.46 -88.77
C ASN A 506 14.88 -28.34 -87.25
N ASN A 507 13.80 -27.66 -86.86
CA ASN A 507 13.49 -27.38 -85.46
C ASN A 507 13.36 -28.62 -84.57
N ALA A 508 12.81 -29.72 -85.10
CA ALA A 508 12.62 -30.96 -84.35
C ALA A 508 13.96 -31.66 -84.07
N ARG A 509 14.82 -31.77 -85.08
CA ARG A 509 16.18 -32.36 -84.96
C ARG A 509 17.07 -31.48 -84.08
N PHE A 510 16.96 -30.16 -84.18
CA PHE A 510 17.66 -29.22 -83.31
C PHE A 510 17.25 -29.36 -81.84
N ALA A 511 15.95 -29.41 -81.55
CA ALA A 511 15.46 -29.57 -80.18
C ALA A 511 15.93 -30.89 -79.55
N ARG A 512 15.92 -31.97 -80.35
CA ARG A 512 16.44 -33.29 -79.96
C ARG A 512 17.94 -33.22 -79.65
N MET A 513 18.74 -32.68 -80.56
CA MET A 513 20.19 -32.51 -80.38
C MET A 513 20.54 -31.68 -79.13
N ILE A 514 19.86 -30.54 -78.90
CA ILE A 514 20.11 -29.70 -77.72
C ILE A 514 19.78 -30.48 -76.43
N ARG A 515 18.66 -31.22 -76.41
CA ARG A 515 18.28 -32.03 -75.24
C ARG A 515 19.26 -33.15 -74.98
N GLU A 516 19.73 -33.83 -76.03
CA GLU A 516 20.74 -34.90 -75.91
C GLU A 516 22.09 -34.37 -75.40
N CYS A 517 22.57 -33.25 -75.95
CA CYS A 517 23.91 -32.74 -75.64
C CYS A 517 23.99 -31.88 -74.35
N THR A 518 22.89 -31.24 -73.95
CA THR A 518 22.87 -30.33 -72.78
C THR A 518 22.04 -30.87 -71.61
N GLY A 519 21.20 -31.88 -71.84
CA GLY A 519 20.21 -32.36 -70.88
C GLY A 519 19.02 -31.41 -70.68
N THR A 520 18.92 -30.31 -71.44
CA THR A 520 17.87 -29.29 -71.29
C THR A 520 17.31 -28.86 -72.64
N ASN A 521 16.20 -28.11 -72.66
CA ASN A 521 15.71 -27.51 -73.91
C ASN A 521 16.53 -26.26 -74.32
N PHE A 522 16.27 -25.70 -75.50
CA PHE A 522 16.95 -24.49 -76.01
C PHE A 522 16.98 -23.33 -74.98
N ASN A 523 15.84 -23.03 -74.35
CA ASN A 523 15.76 -21.98 -73.35
C ASN A 523 16.63 -22.31 -72.12
N GLY A 524 16.67 -23.58 -71.69
CA GLY A 524 17.53 -24.04 -70.61
C GLY A 524 19.02 -23.82 -70.91
N TYR A 525 19.46 -24.23 -72.10
CA TYR A 525 20.84 -24.06 -72.55
C TYR A 525 21.26 -22.59 -72.62
N ILE A 526 20.48 -21.73 -73.30
CA ILE A 526 20.78 -20.30 -73.42
C ILE A 526 20.75 -19.60 -72.06
N ASN A 527 19.74 -19.89 -71.23
CA ASN A 527 19.66 -19.28 -69.91
C ASN A 527 20.81 -19.72 -68.99
N GLU A 528 21.34 -20.94 -69.12
CA GLU A 528 22.54 -21.34 -68.38
C GLU A 528 23.75 -20.47 -68.77
N LEU A 529 23.96 -20.23 -70.06
CA LEU A 529 25.03 -19.33 -70.53
C LEU A 529 24.84 -17.89 -70.02
N ARG A 530 23.62 -17.37 -70.10
CA ARG A 530 23.26 -16.03 -69.58
C ARG A 530 23.48 -15.88 -68.08
N ILE A 531 23.10 -16.89 -67.27
CA ILE A 531 23.36 -16.89 -65.82
C ILE A 531 24.86 -16.90 -65.53
N ASN A 532 25.64 -17.73 -66.22
CA ASN A 532 27.08 -17.80 -66.02
C ASN A 532 27.75 -16.46 -66.38
N TYR A 533 27.31 -15.82 -67.46
CA TYR A 533 27.78 -14.49 -67.84
C TYR A 533 27.39 -13.42 -66.82
N ALA A 534 26.15 -13.45 -66.31
CA ALA A 534 25.70 -12.53 -65.26
C ALA A 534 26.56 -12.65 -63.99
N ILE A 535 27.01 -13.85 -63.62
CA ILE A 535 27.92 -14.08 -62.49
C ILE A 535 29.29 -13.44 -62.75
N GLU A 536 29.87 -13.63 -63.95
CA GLU A 536 31.15 -13.00 -64.30
C GLU A 536 31.03 -11.47 -64.36
N LEU A 537 29.91 -10.94 -64.88
CA LEU A 537 29.63 -9.51 -64.94
C LEU A 537 29.52 -8.90 -63.53
N MET A 538 28.85 -9.58 -62.60
CA MET A 538 28.78 -9.17 -61.19
C MET A 538 30.16 -9.15 -60.51
N LYS A 539 31.08 -10.04 -60.88
CA LYS A 539 32.46 -10.05 -60.35
C LYS A 539 33.32 -8.94 -60.93
N LYS A 540 33.22 -8.72 -62.25
CA LYS A 540 34.06 -7.78 -63.00
C LYS A 540 33.62 -6.32 -62.81
N HIS A 541 32.31 -6.11 -62.65
CA HIS A 541 31.71 -4.79 -62.52
C HIS A 541 30.82 -4.71 -61.27
N PRO A 542 31.40 -4.66 -60.05
CA PRO A 542 30.66 -4.60 -58.79
C PRO A 542 29.75 -3.36 -58.67
N ASN A 543 29.97 -2.33 -59.49
CA ASN A 543 29.13 -1.12 -59.47
C ASN A 543 27.86 -1.22 -60.34
N TYR A 544 27.70 -2.27 -61.15
CA TYR A 544 26.53 -2.38 -62.04
C TYR A 544 25.26 -2.69 -61.26
N THR A 545 24.14 -2.07 -61.63
CA THR A 545 22.84 -2.40 -61.02
C THR A 545 22.38 -3.79 -61.48
N ILE A 546 21.58 -4.49 -60.68
CA ILE A 546 21.05 -5.80 -61.08
C ILE A 546 20.21 -5.71 -62.37
N ARG A 547 19.57 -4.55 -62.60
CA ARG A 547 18.88 -4.25 -63.85
C ARG A 547 19.86 -4.21 -65.03
N ALA A 548 20.93 -3.43 -64.91
CA ALA A 548 21.96 -3.39 -65.95
C ALA A 548 22.58 -4.77 -66.21
N ILE A 549 22.78 -5.58 -65.17
CA ILE A 549 23.27 -6.95 -65.33
C ILE A 549 22.27 -7.85 -66.07
N ALA A 550 20.97 -7.70 -65.82
CA ALA A 550 19.94 -8.44 -66.54
C ALA A 550 19.92 -8.06 -68.02
N ASP A 551 19.99 -6.75 -68.31
CA ASP A 551 19.95 -6.21 -69.66
C ASP A 551 21.21 -6.68 -70.45
N GLU A 552 22.40 -6.54 -69.87
CA GLU A 552 23.69 -6.95 -70.47
C GLU A 552 23.82 -8.48 -70.63
N ALA A 553 23.20 -9.26 -69.74
CA ALA A 553 23.19 -10.72 -69.84
C ALA A 553 22.08 -11.26 -70.78
N GLY A 554 21.32 -10.38 -71.45
CA GLY A 554 20.31 -10.78 -72.44
C GLY A 554 18.99 -11.28 -71.86
N PHE A 555 18.66 -10.93 -70.61
CA PHE A 555 17.36 -11.27 -70.00
C PHE A 555 16.31 -10.20 -70.30
N ASN A 556 15.12 -10.64 -70.71
CA ASN A 556 13.99 -9.74 -71.04
C ASN A 556 13.45 -8.96 -69.82
N SER A 557 13.75 -9.39 -68.60
CA SER A 557 13.39 -8.65 -67.40
C SER A 557 14.23 -9.05 -66.18
N THR A 558 14.41 -8.12 -65.25
CA THR A 558 15.11 -8.36 -63.99
C THR A 558 14.48 -9.49 -63.15
N PRO A 559 13.13 -9.64 -63.05
CA PRO A 559 12.51 -10.78 -62.36
C PRO A 559 12.91 -12.15 -62.92
N ILE A 560 13.07 -12.29 -64.24
CA ILE A 560 13.49 -13.54 -64.88
C ILE A 560 14.91 -13.89 -64.45
N LEU A 561 15.84 -12.93 -64.47
CA LEU A 561 17.19 -13.11 -63.93
C LEU A 561 17.12 -13.54 -62.45
N TYR A 562 16.34 -12.86 -61.61
CA TYR A 562 16.21 -13.20 -60.19
C TYR A 562 15.80 -14.65 -59.96
N ASN A 563 14.75 -15.11 -60.64
CA ASN A 563 14.22 -16.47 -60.48
C ASN A 563 15.21 -17.52 -60.97
N LEU A 564 15.77 -17.33 -62.17
CA LEU A 564 16.71 -18.28 -62.77
C LEU A 564 18.05 -18.33 -62.02
N PHE A 565 18.56 -17.18 -61.59
CA PHE A 565 19.80 -17.08 -60.82
C PHE A 565 19.64 -17.73 -59.45
N LYS A 566 18.52 -17.50 -58.76
CA LYS A 566 18.22 -18.16 -57.48
C LYS A 566 18.03 -19.67 -57.64
N LYS A 567 17.33 -20.11 -58.69
CA LYS A 567 17.16 -21.53 -59.00
C LYS A 567 18.50 -22.23 -59.27
N LYS A 568 19.44 -21.56 -59.96
CA LYS A 568 20.75 -22.11 -60.30
C LYS A 568 21.77 -22.07 -59.16
N THR A 569 21.80 -20.97 -58.40
CA THR A 569 22.88 -20.69 -57.43
C THR A 569 22.46 -20.84 -55.97
N GLY A 570 21.16 -20.87 -55.68
CA GLY A 570 20.61 -20.85 -54.33
C GLY A 570 20.53 -19.45 -53.69
N MET A 571 21.06 -18.41 -54.35
CA MET A 571 21.04 -17.02 -53.87
C MET A 571 20.34 -16.10 -54.87
N THR A 572 19.76 -14.99 -54.42
CA THR A 572 19.36 -13.94 -55.35
C THR A 572 20.58 -13.20 -55.93
N PRO A 573 20.48 -12.61 -57.14
CA PRO A 573 21.51 -11.74 -57.70
C PRO A 573 22.03 -10.67 -56.74
N TYR A 574 21.13 -10.05 -55.96
CA TYR A 574 21.50 -9.01 -54.99
C TYR A 574 22.27 -9.57 -53.80
N GLU A 575 21.84 -10.71 -53.23
CA GLU A 575 22.56 -11.36 -52.13
C GLU A 575 23.96 -11.82 -52.58
N PHE A 576 24.07 -12.38 -53.79
CA PHE A 576 25.35 -12.78 -54.35
C PHE A 576 26.28 -11.58 -54.55
N LYS A 577 25.77 -10.49 -55.11
CA LYS A 577 26.52 -9.24 -55.31
C LYS A 577 27.00 -8.63 -53.98
N LYS A 578 26.11 -8.49 -52.99
CA LYS A 578 26.45 -7.97 -51.65
C LYS A 578 27.49 -8.87 -50.95
N ALA A 579 27.36 -10.19 -51.08
CA ALA A 579 28.34 -11.12 -50.54
C ALA A 579 29.70 -10.98 -51.24
N GLN A 580 29.72 -10.75 -52.55
CA GLN A 580 30.94 -10.53 -53.32
C GLN A 580 31.68 -9.25 -52.92
N ASP A 581 30.95 -8.13 -52.74
CA ASP A 581 31.52 -6.86 -52.25
C ASP A 581 32.15 -7.03 -50.85
N SER A 582 31.57 -7.90 -50.01
CA SER A 582 32.09 -8.24 -48.68
C SER A 582 33.25 -9.25 -48.65
N LEU A 583 33.54 -9.89 -49.79
CA LEU A 583 34.69 -10.79 -49.97
C LEU A 583 35.88 -10.08 -50.62
N GLN A 584 35.65 -8.93 -51.28
CA GLN A 584 36.68 -8.08 -51.89
C GLN A 584 37.23 -7.01 -50.93
N ASN A 585 36.46 -6.66 -49.89
CA ASN A 585 36.90 -5.87 -48.72
C ASN A 585 37.32 -6.80 -47.58
#